data_AF-A0A954Z8A2-F1
#
_entry.id   AF-A0A954Z8A2-F1
#
_cell.length_a   1.000
_cell.length_b   1.000
_cell.length_c   1.000
_cell.angle_alpha   90.00
_cell.angle_beta   90.00
_cell.angle_gamma   90.00
#
_symmetry.space_group_name_H-M   'P 1'
#
loop_
_entity.id
_entity.type
_entity.pdbx_description
1 polymer ?
#
loop_
_entity_poly.entity_id
_entity_poly.type
_entity_poly.pdbx_seq_one_letter_code
_entity_poly.pdbx_strand_id
1 'polypeptide(L)'
;GGSGGPAGIGAGVFGAFNRLILNQSVVSENFAGNGGNAGEGGIGGYLGRGGAGGRGGAGGQAGGAFIYRGELAIDSATISGNSTGAGGAGGRGGVGGIKGDGGTGGEGGSGGQAGGLYILEATFQIDRSTLSKNSTGNAGFAGQGGESDLDGAEGLDGIPGEAGRDPGLLVWAAAGTISLSTISENATSASAAGGGITNISSNVEIIQSTITGNQSNSPASGIVNFGINASTKIGGSIVAGNVGADVAVFNSDVSTFTSTGYNLVGRGNVFGGSLNALEAFVNVGDQIGVDDPGVGPLASNGGPTMTHALLPGSPAFNTGDPSIAATADQFDQRDASSYRVAGGRIDIGAYEAQVPPSADFNLDGSVSGEDFLIWQRGYGKLDATRSNGDSDADRDVDASDLAAWQTTFGRASSVADLFAASAPLQSETAASPDSAKRIATQDSAHRSASTPARRSNLIDSVFAKFGMEL
;
A
#
# COMPACT_ATOMS: atom_id res chain seq x y z
N GLY A 1 23.54 14.51 28.19
CA GLY A 1 23.62 14.47 26.72
C GLY A 1 22.61 15.40 26.10
N GLY A 2 22.75 15.70 24.81
CA GLY A 2 21.73 16.39 24.01
C GLY A 2 20.81 15.37 23.32
N SER A 3 19.59 15.79 22.95
CA SER A 3 18.73 14.99 22.06
C SER A 3 19.35 14.87 20.67
N GLY A 4 19.13 13.73 20.02
CA GLY A 4 19.45 13.58 18.61
C GLY A 4 18.60 14.51 17.74
N GLY A 5 19.19 15.04 16.67
CA GLY A 5 18.46 15.90 15.73
C GLY A 5 17.42 15.09 14.93
N PRO A 6 16.22 15.63 14.67
CA PRO A 6 15.28 14.99 13.75
C PRO A 6 15.81 15.01 12.32
N ALA A 7 15.39 14.05 11.51
CA ALA A 7 15.64 14.04 10.08
C ALA A 7 14.76 15.05 9.31
N GLY A 8 15.08 15.23 8.03
CA GLY A 8 14.34 16.12 7.12
C GLY A 8 12.89 15.69 6.87
N ILE A 9 12.07 16.66 6.48
CA ILE A 9 10.64 16.51 6.19
C ILE A 9 10.48 16.37 4.67
N GLY A 10 10.23 15.14 4.18
CA GLY A 10 10.02 14.85 2.75
C GLY A 10 11.33 14.69 1.95
N ALA A 11 11.64 13.49 1.46
CA ALA A 11 12.88 13.28 0.70
C ALA A 11 12.74 13.50 -0.82
N GLY A 12 11.59 13.17 -1.43
CA GLY A 12 11.36 13.41 -2.86
C GLY A 12 10.72 14.77 -3.12
N VAL A 13 9.43 14.89 -2.81
CA VAL A 13 8.63 16.09 -3.12
C VAL A 13 7.97 16.65 -1.86
N PHE A 14 8.05 17.97 -1.69
CA PHE A 14 7.34 18.68 -0.63
C PHE A 14 6.42 19.75 -1.23
N GLY A 15 5.14 19.68 -0.90
CA GLY A 15 4.14 20.67 -1.29
C GLY A 15 3.43 21.21 -0.05
N ALA A 16 3.39 22.53 0.11
CA ALA A 16 2.66 23.15 1.20
C ALA A 16 1.85 24.37 0.73
N PHE A 17 0.62 24.50 1.23
CA PHE A 17 -0.26 25.65 1.03
C PHE A 17 -0.70 25.95 -0.41
N ASN A 18 -0.27 25.11 -1.37
CA ASN A 18 -0.46 25.32 -2.80
C ASN A 18 -0.89 24.00 -3.48
N ARG A 19 -1.21 24.09 -4.78
CA ARG A 19 -1.49 22.93 -5.62
C ARG A 19 -0.20 22.32 -6.16
N LEU A 20 -0.02 21.01 -5.97
CA LEU A 20 1.01 20.20 -6.60
C LEU A 20 0.37 19.27 -7.63
N ILE A 21 0.94 19.20 -8.83
CA ILE A 21 0.52 18.29 -9.88
C ILE A 21 1.70 17.40 -10.26
N LEU A 22 1.51 16.09 -10.18
CA LEU A 22 2.43 15.07 -10.67
C LEU A 22 1.73 14.35 -11.82
N ASN A 23 2.03 14.75 -13.05
CA ASN A 23 1.49 14.11 -14.26
C ASN A 23 2.59 13.32 -14.94
N GLN A 24 2.35 12.04 -15.23
CA GLN A 24 3.31 11.15 -15.91
C GLN A 24 4.71 11.20 -15.28
N SER A 25 4.75 11.33 -13.96
CA SER A 25 5.96 11.59 -13.20
C SER A 25 6.43 10.32 -12.48
N VAL A 26 7.73 10.25 -12.19
CA VAL A 26 8.30 9.16 -11.37
C VAL A 26 8.96 9.77 -10.13
N VAL A 27 8.47 9.41 -8.95
CA VAL A 27 9.06 9.73 -7.65
C VAL A 27 9.52 8.43 -7.03
N SER A 28 10.81 8.10 -7.18
CA SER A 28 11.31 6.80 -6.77
C SER A 28 12.60 6.84 -5.98
N GLU A 29 12.78 5.83 -5.13
CA GLU A 29 14.02 5.57 -4.37
C GLU A 29 14.47 6.72 -3.47
N ASN A 30 13.54 7.58 -3.06
CA ASN A 30 13.83 8.67 -2.13
C ASN A 30 13.92 8.15 -0.70
N PHE A 31 14.88 8.66 0.07
CA PHE A 31 15.10 8.25 1.46
C PHE A 31 15.04 9.45 2.42
N ALA A 32 14.01 9.49 3.26
CA ALA A 32 13.86 10.53 4.28
C ALA A 32 14.68 10.15 5.50
N GLY A 33 15.88 10.74 5.64
CA GLY A 33 16.99 10.31 6.51
C GLY A 33 16.67 9.78 7.92
N ASN A 34 17.69 9.19 8.54
CA ASN A 34 17.59 8.67 9.92
C ASN A 34 17.57 9.79 10.95
N GLY A 35 16.84 9.56 12.04
CA GLY A 35 16.93 10.39 13.22
C GLY A 35 18.30 10.24 13.90
N GLY A 36 18.84 11.35 14.42
CA GLY A 36 20.11 11.34 15.12
C GLY A 36 20.03 10.54 16.42
N ASN A 37 21.09 9.84 16.80
CA ASN A 37 21.14 9.21 18.11
C ASN A 37 21.23 10.27 19.21
N ALA A 38 20.64 9.97 20.35
CA ALA A 38 20.82 10.76 21.55
C ALA A 38 22.25 10.73 22.09
N GLY A 39 22.64 11.77 22.80
CA GLY A 39 23.86 11.78 23.61
C GLY A 39 23.68 11.13 24.98
N GLU A 40 24.77 10.59 25.51
CA GLU A 40 24.82 9.92 26.82
C GLU A 40 24.60 10.87 28.02
N GLY A 41 24.08 10.33 29.11
CA GLY A 41 24.01 11.01 30.41
C GLY A 41 25.39 11.29 31.01
N GLY A 42 25.47 12.26 31.93
CA GLY A 42 26.72 12.59 32.64
C GLY A 42 27.04 11.59 33.76
N ILE A 43 28.29 11.59 34.23
CA ILE A 43 28.73 10.80 35.40
C ILE A 43 28.66 11.66 36.66
N GLY A 44 28.09 11.11 37.73
CA GLY A 44 27.94 11.80 39.01
C GLY A 44 29.18 11.88 39.89
N GLY A 45 29.22 12.94 40.71
CA GLY A 45 30.29 13.18 41.71
C GLY A 45 29.94 12.72 43.13
N TYR A 46 30.79 13.06 44.10
CA TYR A 46 30.79 12.54 45.47
C TYR A 46 29.49 12.77 46.29
N LEU A 47 28.73 13.82 45.99
CA LEU A 47 27.43 14.13 46.62
C LEU A 47 26.22 13.73 45.74
N GLY A 48 26.46 13.06 44.61
CA GLY A 48 25.48 12.65 43.61
C GLY A 48 25.36 13.57 42.38
N ARG A 49 25.18 12.97 41.20
CA ARG A 49 24.43 13.42 39.99
C ARG A 49 25.03 12.96 38.65
N GLY A 50 24.64 11.80 38.15
CA GLY A 50 24.70 11.49 36.73
C GLY A 50 23.32 11.20 36.18
N GLY A 51 22.94 11.87 35.09
CA GLY A 51 21.66 11.67 34.39
C GLY A 51 21.42 12.82 33.40
N ALA A 52 20.45 12.82 32.51
CA ALA A 52 19.86 11.73 31.75
C ALA A 52 20.48 11.74 30.33
N GLY A 53 20.37 10.63 29.61
CA GLY A 53 20.62 10.59 28.18
C GLY A 53 19.60 11.44 27.42
N GLY A 54 19.96 11.87 26.20
CA GLY A 54 19.01 12.53 25.30
C GLY A 54 17.96 11.56 24.76
N ARG A 55 16.90 12.08 24.14
CA ARG A 55 16.03 11.27 23.27
C ARG A 55 16.64 11.13 21.89
N GLY A 56 16.46 9.98 21.25
CA GLY A 56 16.79 9.84 19.84
C GLY A 56 15.94 10.78 18.99
N GLY A 57 16.51 11.27 17.89
CA GLY A 57 15.79 12.08 16.90
C GLY A 57 14.81 11.22 16.10
N ALA A 58 13.74 11.82 15.60
CA ALA A 58 12.80 11.13 14.71
C ALA A 58 13.41 10.94 13.30
N GLY A 59 13.06 9.83 12.65
CA GLY A 59 13.31 9.60 11.23
C GLY A 59 12.46 10.51 10.33
N GLY A 60 12.79 10.55 9.03
CA GLY A 60 12.18 11.50 8.10
C GLY A 60 10.69 11.22 7.86
N GLN A 61 9.87 12.26 7.71
CA GLN A 61 8.41 12.09 7.76
C GLN A 61 7.81 11.38 6.54
N ALA A 62 8.29 11.66 5.33
CA ALA A 62 7.83 11.00 4.12
C ALA A 62 8.97 10.71 3.15
N GLY A 63 9.06 9.47 2.64
CA GLY A 63 10.07 9.10 1.66
C GLY A 63 9.80 9.75 0.30
N GLY A 64 8.67 9.43 -0.32
CA GLY A 64 8.32 9.90 -1.66
C GLY A 64 7.86 11.35 -1.67
N ALA A 65 6.67 11.62 -1.12
CA ALA A 65 6.11 12.97 -1.12
C ALA A 65 5.38 13.32 0.18
N PHE A 66 5.46 14.58 0.59
CA PHE A 66 4.70 15.14 1.70
C PHE A 66 3.93 16.38 1.26
N ILE A 67 2.60 16.33 1.46
CA ILE A 67 1.67 17.40 1.13
C ILE A 67 1.01 17.91 2.39
N TYR A 68 1.10 19.21 2.61
CA TYR A 68 0.53 19.87 3.78
C TYR A 68 -0.36 21.04 3.39
N ARG A 69 -1.63 21.01 3.81
CA ARG A 69 -2.57 22.14 3.62
C ARG A 69 -2.68 22.64 2.17
N GLY A 70 -2.71 21.73 1.21
CA GLY A 70 -2.74 22.06 -0.22
C GLY A 70 -3.66 21.14 -1.00
N GLU A 71 -3.48 21.13 -2.32
CA GLU A 71 -4.14 20.20 -3.23
C GLU A 71 -3.07 19.35 -3.92
N LEU A 72 -3.28 18.03 -3.96
CA LEU A 72 -2.43 17.10 -4.71
C LEU A 72 -3.23 16.50 -5.87
N ALA A 73 -2.74 16.63 -7.09
CA ALA A 73 -3.23 15.87 -8.23
C ALA A 73 -2.10 14.99 -8.77
N ILE A 74 -2.32 13.68 -8.77
CA ILE A 74 -1.42 12.70 -9.35
C ILE A 74 -2.19 12.02 -10.49
N ASP A 75 -1.63 12.06 -11.68
CA ASP A 75 -2.18 11.39 -12.86
C ASP A 75 -1.08 10.60 -13.55
N SER A 76 -1.34 9.32 -13.81
CA SER A 76 -0.45 8.46 -14.59
C SER A 76 0.99 8.42 -14.05
N ALA A 77 1.17 8.56 -12.74
CA ALA A 77 2.49 8.68 -12.11
C ALA A 77 2.89 7.43 -11.32
N THR A 78 4.19 7.26 -11.11
CA THR A 78 4.75 6.17 -10.29
C THR A 78 5.43 6.74 -9.05
N ILE A 79 4.97 6.33 -7.87
CA ILE A 79 5.63 6.60 -6.57
C ILE A 79 6.14 5.26 -6.04
N SER A 80 7.44 4.98 -6.19
CA SER A 80 7.94 3.64 -5.89
C SER A 80 9.29 3.53 -5.20
N GLY A 81 9.46 2.52 -4.36
CA GLY A 81 10.74 2.26 -3.69
C GLY A 81 11.17 3.36 -2.72
N ASN A 82 10.27 4.28 -2.35
CA ASN A 82 10.61 5.35 -1.43
C ASN A 82 10.56 4.86 0.00
N SER A 83 11.40 5.43 0.85
CA SER A 83 11.54 4.98 2.23
C SER A 83 11.78 6.11 3.21
N THR A 84 11.42 5.84 4.46
CA THR A 84 11.82 6.68 5.58
C THR A 84 12.91 6.02 6.42
N GLY A 85 13.70 6.83 7.08
CA GLY A 85 14.77 6.44 7.97
C GLY A 85 14.25 5.99 9.31
N ALA A 86 15.09 5.21 10.00
CA ALA A 86 14.81 4.79 11.35
C ALA A 86 14.86 5.98 12.31
N GLY A 87 14.13 5.87 13.41
CA GLY A 87 14.34 6.73 14.56
C GLY A 87 15.74 6.50 15.16
N GLY A 88 16.34 7.55 15.70
CA GLY A 88 17.62 7.46 16.40
C GLY A 88 17.48 6.70 17.71
N ALA A 89 18.52 6.03 18.17
CA ALA A 89 18.50 5.38 19.48
C ALA A 89 18.39 6.42 20.61
N GLY A 90 17.67 6.04 21.68
CA GLY A 90 17.62 6.79 22.92
C GLY A 90 18.97 6.74 23.64
N GLY A 91 19.27 7.76 24.44
CA GLY A 91 20.58 7.90 25.09
C GLY A 91 20.62 7.11 26.37
N ARG A 92 21.77 6.61 26.82
CA ARG A 92 21.81 5.92 28.12
C ARG A 92 21.76 6.93 29.26
N GLY A 93 21.15 6.51 30.37
CA GLY A 93 21.11 7.25 31.61
C GLY A 93 22.51 7.49 32.15
N GLY A 94 22.67 8.56 32.92
CA GLY A 94 23.95 8.85 33.55
C GLY A 94 24.20 7.94 34.75
N VAL A 95 25.46 7.76 35.11
CA VAL A 95 25.88 6.88 36.22
C VAL A 95 25.89 7.63 37.56
N GLY A 96 25.38 6.94 38.58
CA GLY A 96 25.49 7.17 40.02
C GLY A 96 26.66 7.98 40.54
N GLY A 97 26.43 8.85 41.52
CA GLY A 97 27.47 9.23 42.48
C GLY A 97 27.52 8.31 43.72
N ILE A 98 28.58 8.43 44.54
CA ILE A 98 28.85 7.59 45.73
C ILE A 98 27.76 7.70 46.82
N LYS A 99 26.98 8.79 46.87
CA LYS A 99 25.84 8.94 47.79
C LYS A 99 24.48 8.88 47.08
N GLY A 100 24.45 8.37 45.84
CA GLY A 100 23.28 8.22 44.96
C GLY A 100 23.33 9.07 43.69
N ASP A 101 22.48 8.74 42.71
CA ASP A 101 22.09 9.43 41.46
C ASP A 101 22.68 8.92 40.14
N GLY A 102 21.98 7.94 39.56
CA GLY A 102 22.11 7.47 38.18
C GLY A 102 20.71 7.12 37.62
N GLY A 103 20.49 7.33 36.32
CA GLY A 103 19.21 7.07 35.63
C GLY A 103 18.79 8.21 34.70
N THR A 104 17.62 8.18 34.08
CA THR A 104 17.15 7.13 33.17
C THR A 104 17.68 7.39 31.75
N GLY A 105 17.70 6.35 30.93
CA GLY A 105 17.92 6.49 29.49
C GLY A 105 16.77 7.22 28.81
N GLY A 106 17.06 7.86 27.68
CA GLY A 106 16.07 8.53 26.85
C GLY A 106 15.30 7.56 25.98
N GLU A 107 14.11 7.98 25.55
CA GLU A 107 13.33 7.24 24.57
C GLU A 107 14.06 7.17 23.22
N GLY A 108 13.87 6.05 22.52
CA GLY A 108 14.21 5.99 21.10
C GLY A 108 13.38 6.99 20.30
N GLY A 109 13.97 7.52 19.23
CA GLY A 109 13.25 8.32 18.26
C GLY A 109 12.24 7.47 17.47
N SER A 110 11.18 8.09 16.96
CA SER A 110 10.22 7.40 16.11
C SER A 110 10.77 7.19 14.68
N GLY A 111 10.35 6.13 14.01
CA GLY A 111 10.52 5.98 12.57
C GLY A 111 9.71 7.02 11.77
N GLY A 112 9.92 7.08 10.47
CA GLY A 112 9.19 7.99 9.59
C GLY A 112 7.73 7.61 9.34
N GLN A 113 6.90 8.57 8.95
CA GLN A 113 5.44 8.39 8.94
C GLN A 113 4.93 7.70 7.67
N ALA A 114 5.41 8.09 6.48
CA ALA A 114 4.98 7.53 5.21
C ALA A 114 6.15 7.13 4.29
N GLY A 115 6.26 5.87 3.87
CA GLY A 115 7.26 5.50 2.86
C GLY A 115 7.01 6.21 1.52
N GLY A 116 5.80 6.06 0.98
CA GLY A 116 5.41 6.61 -0.32
C GLY A 116 4.92 8.04 -0.22
N LEU A 117 3.70 8.23 0.28
CA LEU A 117 3.01 9.52 0.25
C LEU A 117 2.37 9.84 1.61
N TYR A 118 2.62 11.04 2.10
CA TYR A 118 1.93 11.60 3.27
C TYR A 118 1.11 12.82 2.84
N ILE A 119 -0.20 12.74 3.02
CA ILE A 119 -1.17 13.81 2.78
C ILE A 119 -1.74 14.26 4.12
N LEU A 120 -1.48 15.50 4.50
CA LEU A 120 -1.92 16.08 5.78
C LEU A 120 -2.72 17.35 5.56
N GLU A 121 -3.94 17.38 6.08
CA GLU A 121 -4.83 18.55 6.05
C GLU A 121 -5.05 19.11 4.63
N ALA A 122 -5.08 18.22 3.64
CA ALA A 122 -5.05 18.55 2.22
C ALA A 122 -6.17 17.84 1.44
N THR A 123 -6.41 18.27 0.21
CA THR A 123 -7.23 17.51 -0.74
C THR A 123 -6.35 16.76 -1.73
N PHE A 124 -6.84 15.62 -2.24
CA PHE A 124 -6.07 14.87 -3.23
C PHE A 124 -6.91 14.14 -4.28
N GLN A 125 -6.30 13.94 -5.45
CA GLN A 125 -6.76 13.05 -6.50
C GLN A 125 -5.56 12.22 -6.95
N ILE A 126 -5.71 10.90 -6.96
CA ILE A 126 -4.72 9.97 -7.50
C ILE A 126 -5.43 9.15 -8.56
N ASP A 127 -5.04 9.34 -9.81
CA ASP A 127 -5.65 8.69 -10.97
C ASP A 127 -4.60 7.96 -11.80
N ARG A 128 -4.94 6.77 -12.30
CA ARG A 128 -4.09 5.94 -13.18
C ARG A 128 -2.66 5.72 -12.69
N SER A 129 -2.45 5.73 -11.38
CA SER A 129 -1.12 5.83 -10.79
C SER A 129 -0.72 4.57 -10.02
N THR A 130 0.58 4.38 -9.85
CA THR A 130 1.14 3.24 -9.11
C THR A 130 1.92 3.70 -7.89
N LEU A 131 1.48 3.30 -6.70
CA LEU A 131 2.20 3.49 -5.44
C LEU A 131 2.70 2.12 -4.98
N SER A 132 4.00 1.85 -5.15
CA SER A 132 4.50 0.49 -4.93
C SER A 132 5.85 0.39 -4.24
N LYS A 133 6.09 -0.69 -3.49
CA LYS A 133 7.41 -0.99 -2.90
C LYS A 133 7.92 0.10 -1.95
N ASN A 134 7.04 0.96 -1.46
CA ASN A 134 7.43 1.98 -0.50
C ASN A 134 7.48 1.38 0.91
N SER A 135 8.33 1.93 1.78
CA SER A 135 8.59 1.34 3.11
C SER A 135 8.86 2.36 4.19
N THR A 136 8.64 2.00 5.45
CA THR A 136 8.99 2.85 6.60
C THR A 136 10.21 2.36 7.34
N GLY A 137 10.91 3.31 7.94
CA GLY A 137 11.99 3.03 8.87
C GLY A 137 11.48 2.51 10.21
N ASN A 138 12.29 1.69 10.86
CA ASN A 138 12.01 1.17 12.20
C ASN A 138 12.04 2.28 13.26
N ALA A 139 11.45 1.97 14.41
CA ALA A 139 11.69 2.74 15.62
C ALA A 139 13.18 2.77 15.99
N GLY A 140 13.60 3.85 16.63
CA GLY A 140 14.83 3.85 17.41
C GLY A 140 14.70 3.00 18.66
N PHE A 141 15.77 2.30 19.02
CA PHE A 141 15.84 1.54 20.27
C PHE A 141 15.74 2.47 21.49
N ALA A 142 15.17 1.95 22.57
CA ALA A 142 15.23 2.60 23.87
C ALA A 142 16.68 2.87 24.30
N GLY A 143 16.90 4.00 24.98
CA GLY A 143 18.10 4.21 25.77
C GLY A 143 18.07 3.37 27.04
N GLN A 144 19.24 2.88 27.47
CA GLN A 144 19.35 2.09 28.71
C GLN A 144 19.33 2.98 29.95
N GLY A 145 18.78 2.51 31.05
CA GLY A 145 18.89 3.16 32.35
C GLY A 145 20.35 3.32 32.82
N GLY A 146 20.62 4.33 33.65
CA GLY A 146 21.93 4.48 34.30
C GLY A 146 21.97 3.75 35.64
N GLU A 147 23.09 3.09 35.96
CA GLU A 147 23.28 2.37 37.24
C GLU A 147 23.74 3.29 38.38
N SER A 148 23.41 2.92 39.63
CA SER A 148 23.99 3.50 40.86
C SER A 148 24.91 2.51 41.57
N ASP A 149 26.08 2.99 42.02
CA ASP A 149 27.23 2.16 42.43
C ASP A 149 27.11 1.53 43.84
N LEU A 150 26.13 1.91 44.67
CA LEU A 150 26.04 1.44 46.06
C LEU A 150 24.67 0.96 46.56
N ASP A 151 23.56 1.29 45.89
CA ASP A 151 22.21 0.84 46.30
C ASP A 151 21.59 -0.20 45.35
N GLY A 152 22.29 -0.57 44.27
CA GLY A 152 21.80 -1.55 43.29
C GLY A 152 20.56 -1.10 42.50
N ALA A 153 20.18 0.18 42.58
CA ALA A 153 19.09 0.72 41.79
C ALA A 153 19.55 0.89 40.33
N GLU A 154 19.10 -0.01 39.46
CA GLU A 154 19.15 0.17 38.00
C GLU A 154 18.13 1.25 37.63
N GLY A 155 18.55 2.29 36.91
CA GLY A 155 17.62 3.21 36.27
C GLY A 155 16.70 2.44 35.32
N LEU A 156 15.43 2.84 35.23
CA LEU A 156 14.51 2.24 34.25
C LEU A 156 15.03 2.51 32.82
N ASP A 157 15.01 1.47 31.99
CA ASP A 157 15.20 1.62 30.55
C ASP A 157 14.14 2.57 29.98
N GLY A 158 14.55 3.36 28.99
CA GLY A 158 13.62 4.16 28.20
C GLY A 158 12.63 3.26 27.46
N ILE A 159 11.54 3.85 26.98
CA ILE A 159 10.69 3.15 26.02
C ILE A 159 11.30 3.28 24.61
N PRO A 160 11.26 2.22 23.78
CA PRO A 160 11.60 2.35 22.37
C PRO A 160 10.69 3.39 21.70
N GLY A 161 11.20 4.02 20.64
CA GLY A 161 10.36 4.90 19.83
C GLY A 161 9.25 4.11 19.14
N GLU A 162 8.27 4.81 18.58
CA GLU A 162 7.27 4.18 17.72
C GLU A 162 7.86 3.90 16.34
N ALA A 163 7.58 2.72 15.78
CA ALA A 163 7.99 2.39 14.42
C ALA A 163 7.23 3.25 13.41
N GLY A 164 7.80 3.41 12.21
CA GLY A 164 7.20 4.25 11.20
C GLY A 164 5.86 3.72 10.72
N ARG A 165 4.83 4.57 10.68
CA ARG A 165 3.43 4.13 10.61
C ARG A 165 3.13 3.42 9.28
N ASP A 166 3.27 4.11 8.16
CA ASP A 166 2.60 3.74 6.91
C ASP A 166 3.58 3.61 5.75
N PRO A 167 3.63 2.51 5.01
CA PRO A 167 4.67 2.36 4.02
C PRO A 167 4.21 2.84 2.64
N GLY A 168 2.92 2.67 2.27
CA GLY A 168 2.35 3.15 1.01
C GLY A 168 1.85 4.60 1.11
N LEU A 169 0.62 4.77 1.59
CA LEU A 169 -0.10 6.04 1.64
C LEU A 169 -0.66 6.33 3.03
N LEU A 170 -0.27 7.47 3.61
CA LEU A 170 -0.89 8.05 4.80
C LEU A 170 -1.76 9.26 4.41
N VAL A 171 -3.04 9.19 4.75
CA VAL A 171 -4.00 10.30 4.60
C VAL A 171 -4.46 10.73 5.99
N TRP A 172 -4.21 11.98 6.37
CA TRP A 172 -4.55 12.51 7.70
C TRP A 172 -5.31 13.83 7.60
N ALA A 173 -6.51 13.90 8.19
CA ALA A 173 -7.38 15.08 8.21
C ALA A 173 -7.59 15.66 6.80
N ALA A 174 -7.67 14.77 5.82
CA ALA A 174 -7.69 15.09 4.40
C ALA A 174 -8.96 14.53 3.74
N ALA A 175 -9.16 14.86 2.47
CA ALA A 175 -10.22 14.26 1.68
C ALA A 175 -9.81 14.11 0.22
N GLY A 176 -10.17 13.00 -0.42
CA GLY A 176 -9.75 12.79 -1.80
C GLY A 176 -10.19 11.48 -2.42
N THR A 177 -9.82 11.33 -3.69
CA THR A 177 -10.19 10.19 -4.51
C THR A 177 -8.95 9.42 -4.99
N ILE A 178 -9.08 8.11 -5.06
CA ILE A 178 -8.13 7.20 -5.70
C ILE A 178 -8.92 6.43 -6.77
N SER A 179 -8.58 6.64 -8.03
CA SER A 179 -9.26 6.01 -9.16
C SER A 179 -8.28 5.31 -10.07
N LEU A 180 -8.68 4.17 -10.63
CA LEU A 180 -7.92 3.47 -11.67
C LEU A 180 -6.46 3.24 -11.28
N SER A 181 -6.16 3.04 -9.99
CA SER A 181 -4.79 3.08 -9.48
C SER A 181 -4.40 1.76 -8.83
N THR A 182 -3.10 1.48 -8.84
CA THR A 182 -2.51 0.29 -8.20
C THR A 182 -1.69 0.70 -6.97
N ILE A 183 -2.03 0.15 -5.81
CA ILE A 183 -1.28 0.34 -4.56
C ILE A 183 -0.82 -1.04 -4.08
N SER A 184 0.45 -1.37 -4.30
CA SER A 184 0.91 -2.74 -4.05
C SER A 184 2.33 -2.85 -3.52
N GLU A 185 2.60 -3.96 -2.85
CA GLU A 185 3.95 -4.30 -2.35
C GLU A 185 4.55 -3.25 -1.38
N ASN A 186 3.73 -2.40 -0.76
CA ASN A 186 4.20 -1.47 0.27
C ASN A 186 4.32 -2.19 1.62
N ALA A 187 5.40 -1.94 2.36
CA ALA A 187 5.75 -2.72 3.55
C ALA A 187 6.18 -1.89 4.77
N THR A 188 5.50 -2.07 5.91
CA THR A 188 5.81 -1.42 7.20
C THR A 188 6.06 -2.47 8.27
N SER A 189 7.04 -2.19 9.11
CA SER A 189 7.32 -3.00 10.30
C SER A 189 6.51 -2.55 11.52
N ALA A 190 5.80 -1.42 11.45
CA ALA A 190 5.08 -0.87 12.60
C ALA A 190 3.85 -1.69 12.99
N SER A 191 3.63 -1.74 14.30
CA SER A 191 2.55 -2.48 14.92
C SER A 191 1.20 -1.75 14.94
N ALA A 192 1.13 -0.48 14.49
CA ALA A 192 -0.05 0.38 14.68
C ALA A 192 -0.67 0.98 13.39
N ALA A 193 -0.29 0.53 12.19
CA ALA A 193 -0.70 1.16 10.93
C ALA A 193 -0.82 0.21 9.72
N GLY A 194 -1.51 0.66 8.67
CA GLY A 194 -1.79 -0.09 7.43
C GLY A 194 -0.57 -0.26 6.52
N GLY A 195 -0.59 -1.30 5.67
CA GLY A 195 0.47 -1.52 4.67
C GLY A 195 0.22 -0.74 3.37
N GLY A 196 -0.99 -0.79 2.80
CA GLY A 196 -1.32 -0.04 1.60
C GLY A 196 -1.70 1.40 1.91
N ILE A 197 -2.79 1.56 2.65
CA ILE A 197 -3.40 2.85 2.96
C ILE A 197 -3.75 2.92 4.44
N THR A 198 -3.35 4.01 5.08
CA THR A 198 -3.85 4.41 6.39
C THR A 198 -4.62 5.71 6.27
N ASN A 199 -5.89 5.65 6.62
CA ASN A 199 -6.80 6.79 6.66
C ASN A 199 -7.02 7.21 8.11
N ILE A 200 -6.54 8.40 8.47
CA ILE A 200 -6.67 9.01 9.80
C ILE A 200 -7.62 10.20 9.73
N SER A 201 -8.78 10.10 10.37
CA SER A 201 -9.79 11.17 10.41
C SER A 201 -10.02 11.85 9.05
N SER A 202 -10.03 11.07 7.96
CA SER A 202 -10.13 11.54 6.57
C SER A 202 -11.28 10.86 5.84
N ASN A 203 -11.70 11.45 4.72
CA ASN A 203 -12.69 10.86 3.81
C ASN A 203 -12.03 10.48 2.49
N VAL A 204 -11.91 9.19 2.22
CA VAL A 204 -11.24 8.66 1.02
C VAL A 204 -12.25 7.88 0.19
N GLU A 205 -12.33 8.20 -1.10
CA GLU A 205 -13.10 7.41 -2.06
C GLU A 205 -12.15 6.64 -2.98
N ILE A 206 -12.37 5.33 -3.10
CA ILE A 206 -11.55 4.42 -3.90
C ILE A 206 -12.45 3.78 -4.95
N ILE A 207 -12.12 3.99 -6.22
CA ILE A 207 -12.93 3.53 -7.34
C ILE A 207 -12.04 2.75 -8.29
N GLN A 208 -12.49 1.57 -8.72
CA GLN A 208 -11.85 0.81 -9.80
C GLN A 208 -10.33 0.69 -9.62
N SER A 209 -9.88 0.39 -8.41
CA SER A 209 -8.46 0.37 -8.03
C SER A 209 -8.05 -0.99 -7.50
N THR A 210 -6.76 -1.30 -7.55
CA THR A 210 -6.20 -2.57 -7.06
C THR A 210 -5.25 -2.32 -5.90
N ILE A 211 -5.58 -2.89 -4.72
CA ILE A 211 -4.80 -2.77 -3.49
C ILE A 211 -4.43 -4.18 -3.01
N THR A 212 -3.21 -4.62 -3.33
CA THR A 212 -2.80 -6.02 -3.17
C THR A 212 -1.32 -6.16 -2.79
N GLY A 213 -0.92 -7.28 -2.19
CA GLY A 213 0.49 -7.56 -1.88
C GLY A 213 1.13 -6.61 -0.87
N ASN A 214 0.37 -5.74 -0.21
CA ASN A 214 0.90 -4.87 0.84
C ASN A 214 1.12 -5.66 2.14
N GLN A 215 2.03 -5.19 2.98
CA GLN A 215 2.44 -5.86 4.20
C GLN A 215 2.53 -4.90 5.40
N SER A 216 1.92 -5.31 6.50
CA SER A 216 2.02 -4.68 7.80
C SER A 216 1.88 -5.73 8.92
N ASN A 217 2.51 -5.46 10.07
CA ASN A 217 2.37 -6.24 11.30
C ASN A 217 1.14 -5.83 12.15
N SER A 218 0.25 -5.02 11.58
CA SER A 218 -0.87 -4.33 12.25
C SER A 218 -2.24 -4.85 11.79
N PRO A 219 -3.39 -4.29 12.26
CA PRO A 219 -4.74 -4.78 11.98
C PRO A 219 -5.07 -5.15 10.55
N ALA A 220 -4.56 -4.37 9.59
CA ALA A 220 -4.67 -4.62 8.16
C ALA A 220 -3.36 -4.28 7.46
N SER A 221 -3.04 -5.06 6.43
CA SER A 221 -2.01 -4.74 5.45
C SER A 221 -2.58 -4.01 4.23
N GLY A 222 -3.86 -4.14 3.90
CA GLY A 222 -4.48 -3.38 2.82
C GLY A 222 -4.82 -1.95 3.25
N ILE A 223 -6.04 -1.74 3.76
CA ILE A 223 -6.56 -0.44 4.17
C ILE A 223 -6.94 -0.47 5.65
N VAL A 224 -6.55 0.57 6.40
CA VAL A 224 -7.04 0.78 7.76
C VAL A 224 -7.63 2.18 7.94
N ASN A 225 -8.80 2.25 8.58
CA ASN A 225 -9.40 3.51 9.04
C ASN A 225 -9.13 3.67 10.55
N PHE A 226 -8.64 4.85 10.93
CA PHE A 226 -8.24 5.19 12.28
C PHE A 226 -8.70 6.60 12.68
N GLY A 227 -9.04 6.80 13.96
CA GLY A 227 -9.43 8.10 14.50
C GLY A 227 -10.93 8.37 14.41
N ILE A 228 -11.33 9.63 14.64
CA ILE A 228 -12.73 10.04 14.64
C ILE A 228 -13.14 10.40 13.22
N ASN A 229 -14.27 9.84 12.76
CA ASN A 229 -14.89 10.05 11.45
C ASN A 229 -14.00 9.71 10.25
N ALA A 230 -13.06 8.76 10.39
CA ALA A 230 -12.35 8.24 9.22
C ALA A 230 -13.28 7.35 8.40
N SER A 231 -13.50 7.73 7.14
CA SER A 231 -14.40 7.01 6.24
C SER A 231 -13.69 6.67 4.95
N THR A 232 -13.83 5.41 4.53
CA THR A 232 -13.35 4.96 3.22
C THR A 232 -14.51 4.38 2.43
N LYS A 233 -14.87 5.04 1.34
CA LYS A 233 -15.88 4.61 0.38
C LYS A 233 -15.20 3.83 -0.74
N ILE A 234 -15.70 2.64 -1.10
CA ILE A 234 -15.05 1.76 -2.08
C ILE A 234 -16.07 1.23 -3.10
N GLY A 235 -15.72 1.33 -4.39
CA GLY A 235 -16.52 0.79 -5.50
C GLY A 235 -15.67 0.13 -6.57
N GLY A 236 -16.13 -0.99 -7.12
CA GLY A 236 -15.48 -1.62 -8.27
C GLY A 236 -14.01 -2.00 -8.05
N SER A 237 -13.54 -2.15 -6.80
CA SER A 237 -12.12 -2.23 -6.47
C SER A 237 -11.71 -3.58 -5.88
N ILE A 238 -10.44 -3.94 -6.08
CA ILE A 238 -9.80 -5.10 -5.44
C ILE A 238 -9.07 -4.63 -4.17
N VAL A 239 -9.43 -5.20 -3.03
CA VAL A 239 -8.68 -5.08 -1.76
C VAL A 239 -8.49 -6.50 -1.22
N ALA A 240 -7.51 -7.22 -1.77
CA ALA A 240 -7.29 -8.64 -1.51
C ALA A 240 -5.83 -9.03 -1.77
N GLY A 241 -5.39 -10.17 -1.26
CA GLY A 241 -4.02 -10.66 -1.42
C GLY A 241 -2.97 -9.85 -0.64
N ASN A 242 -3.39 -9.07 0.37
CA ASN A 242 -2.45 -8.44 1.30
C ASN A 242 -2.05 -9.44 2.40
N VAL A 243 -0.87 -9.24 3.01
CA VAL A 243 -0.31 -10.25 3.94
C VAL A 243 -1.16 -10.42 5.20
N GLY A 244 -1.51 -9.32 5.85
CA GLY A 244 -2.42 -9.25 7.00
C GLY A 244 -3.90 -9.22 6.57
N ALA A 245 -4.75 -8.54 7.34
CA ALA A 245 -6.12 -8.28 6.87
C ALA A 245 -6.10 -7.30 5.69
N ASP A 246 -7.09 -7.40 4.81
CA ASP A 246 -7.23 -6.51 3.67
C ASP A 246 -7.93 -5.22 4.04
N VAL A 247 -8.89 -5.29 4.96
CA VAL A 247 -9.58 -4.11 5.53
C VAL A 247 -9.65 -4.20 7.04
N ALA A 248 -9.40 -3.09 7.73
CA ALA A 248 -9.62 -3.01 9.17
C ALA A 248 -10.13 -1.64 9.61
N VAL A 249 -10.89 -1.64 10.69
CA VAL A 249 -11.31 -0.42 11.36
C VAL A 249 -10.82 -0.44 12.81
N PHE A 250 -10.24 0.67 13.25
CA PHE A 250 -9.93 0.92 14.65
C PHE A 250 -11.06 1.75 15.27
N ASN A 251 -11.71 1.21 16.31
CA ASN A 251 -12.92 1.78 16.92
C ASN A 251 -14.05 2.01 15.89
N SER A 252 -14.77 0.94 15.56
CA SER A 252 -15.84 0.91 14.54
C SER A 252 -17.02 1.84 14.82
N ASP A 253 -17.12 2.39 16.03
CA ASP A 253 -18.24 3.27 16.40
C ASP A 253 -18.07 4.69 15.84
N VAL A 254 -16.87 5.02 15.33
CA VAL A 254 -16.52 6.34 14.81
C VAL A 254 -15.80 6.33 13.46
N SER A 255 -15.44 5.16 12.93
CA SER A 255 -14.78 5.00 11.63
C SER A 255 -15.49 3.94 10.80
N THR A 256 -15.57 4.12 9.48
CA THR A 256 -16.44 3.26 8.63
C THR A 256 -15.85 2.95 7.27
N PHE A 257 -16.19 1.78 6.75
CA PHE A 257 -16.17 1.53 5.31
C PHE A 257 -17.58 1.73 4.75
N THR A 258 -17.67 2.11 3.49
CA THR A 258 -18.94 2.15 2.75
C THR A 258 -18.71 1.59 1.36
N SER A 259 -19.33 0.45 1.06
CA SER A 259 -19.31 -0.10 -0.30
C SER A 259 -20.24 0.70 -1.21
N THR A 260 -19.91 0.83 -2.50
CA THR A 260 -20.87 1.17 -3.57
C THR A 260 -21.19 -0.02 -4.47
N GLY A 261 -20.75 -1.22 -4.10
CA GLY A 261 -20.93 -2.45 -4.85
C GLY A 261 -19.72 -2.84 -5.70
N TYR A 262 -19.78 -4.08 -6.18
CA TYR A 262 -18.83 -4.67 -7.11
C TYR A 262 -17.38 -4.66 -6.62
N ASN A 263 -17.15 -4.79 -5.32
CA ASN A 263 -15.79 -4.89 -4.76
C ASN A 263 -15.36 -6.35 -4.62
N LEU A 264 -14.07 -6.63 -4.75
CA LEU A 264 -13.47 -7.91 -4.38
C LEU A 264 -12.60 -7.67 -3.16
N VAL A 265 -13.06 -8.15 -2.00
CA VAL A 265 -12.41 -7.92 -0.71
C VAL A 265 -12.04 -9.25 -0.06
N GLY A 266 -10.80 -9.34 0.42
CA GLY A 266 -10.33 -10.51 1.16
C GLY A 266 -10.80 -10.52 2.61
N ARG A 267 -9.85 -10.47 3.54
CA ARG A 267 -10.08 -10.60 4.99
C ARG A 267 -10.37 -9.25 5.63
N GLY A 268 -11.29 -9.25 6.59
CA GLY A 268 -11.54 -8.11 7.47
C GLY A 268 -11.07 -8.34 8.89
N ASN A 269 -10.80 -7.26 9.61
CA ASN A 269 -10.52 -7.29 11.03
C ASN A 269 -11.12 -6.08 11.78
N VAL A 270 -11.21 -6.19 13.10
CA VAL A 270 -11.70 -5.14 14.01
C VAL A 270 -10.80 -5.04 15.21
N PHE A 271 -10.46 -3.81 15.59
CA PHE A 271 -9.77 -3.54 16.84
C PHE A 271 -10.56 -2.52 17.66
N GLY A 272 -11.05 -2.96 18.83
CA GLY A 272 -11.70 -2.08 19.80
C GLY A 272 -13.11 -1.61 19.44
N GLY A 273 -13.90 -2.43 18.73
CA GLY A 273 -15.29 -2.14 18.34
C GLY A 273 -16.12 -3.40 18.11
N SER A 274 -17.40 -3.22 17.73
CA SER A 274 -18.37 -4.33 17.60
C SER A 274 -18.59 -4.84 16.17
N LEU A 275 -18.26 -4.06 15.13
CA LEU A 275 -18.59 -4.40 13.73
C LEU A 275 -17.33 -4.78 12.93
N ASN A 276 -17.41 -5.87 12.16
CA ASN A 276 -16.37 -6.27 11.22
C ASN A 276 -16.28 -5.30 10.05
N ALA A 277 -15.07 -4.88 9.66
CA ALA A 277 -14.85 -4.07 8.46
C ALA A 277 -15.52 -4.68 7.20
N LEU A 278 -15.60 -6.02 7.12
CA LEU A 278 -16.30 -6.73 6.04
C LEU A 278 -17.82 -6.53 6.02
N GLU A 279 -18.46 -6.20 7.14
CA GLU A 279 -19.91 -5.99 7.21
C GLU A 279 -20.36 -4.75 6.41
N ALA A 280 -19.43 -3.86 6.04
CA ALA A 280 -19.70 -2.74 5.15
C ALA A 280 -19.84 -3.15 3.66
N PHE A 281 -19.46 -4.37 3.30
CA PHE A 281 -19.43 -4.88 1.93
C PHE A 281 -20.57 -5.89 1.70
N VAL A 282 -21.78 -5.35 1.64
CA VAL A 282 -23.02 -6.11 1.48
C VAL A 282 -23.82 -5.65 0.26
N ASN A 283 -23.23 -4.78 -0.57
CA ASN A 283 -23.91 -4.24 -1.73
C ASN A 283 -23.80 -5.19 -2.92
N VAL A 284 -24.61 -4.92 -3.94
CA VAL A 284 -24.68 -5.74 -5.15
C VAL A 284 -23.29 -5.94 -5.76
N GLY A 285 -22.98 -7.19 -6.10
CA GLY A 285 -21.71 -7.56 -6.73
C GLY A 285 -20.49 -7.57 -5.81
N ASP A 286 -20.62 -7.20 -4.53
CA ASP A 286 -19.52 -7.38 -3.58
C ASP A 286 -19.19 -8.87 -3.41
N GLN A 287 -17.90 -9.19 -3.50
CA GLN A 287 -17.30 -10.50 -3.25
C GLN A 287 -16.42 -10.37 -2.02
N ILE A 288 -16.81 -11.00 -0.90
CA ILE A 288 -16.10 -10.90 0.38
C ILE A 288 -15.44 -12.24 0.76
N GLY A 289 -14.33 -12.17 1.51
CA GLY A 289 -13.59 -13.37 1.92
C GLY A 289 -12.77 -14.02 0.79
N VAL A 290 -12.46 -13.26 -0.26
CA VAL A 290 -11.65 -13.71 -1.39
C VAL A 290 -10.18 -13.40 -1.12
N ASP A 291 -9.46 -14.36 -0.55
CA ASP A 291 -8.05 -14.18 -0.16
C ASP A 291 -7.11 -13.97 -1.37
N ASP A 292 -7.35 -14.69 -2.46
CA ASP A 292 -6.56 -14.59 -3.69
C ASP A 292 -7.41 -13.94 -4.80
N PRO A 293 -7.08 -12.70 -5.22
CA PRO A 293 -7.79 -12.04 -6.30
C PRO A 293 -7.45 -12.61 -7.69
N GLY A 294 -6.51 -13.56 -7.79
CA GLY A 294 -6.10 -14.16 -9.06
C GLY A 294 -5.44 -13.14 -9.97
N VAL A 295 -4.53 -12.32 -9.44
CA VAL A 295 -3.80 -11.31 -10.21
C VAL A 295 -2.33 -11.68 -10.38
N GLY A 296 -1.75 -11.33 -11.52
CA GLY A 296 -0.35 -11.57 -11.85
C GLY A 296 0.59 -10.64 -11.07
N PRO A 297 1.92 -10.77 -11.28
CA PRO A 297 2.89 -9.88 -10.66
C PRO A 297 2.70 -8.42 -11.10
N LEU A 298 3.16 -7.47 -10.29
CA LEU A 298 3.23 -6.07 -10.68
C LEU A 298 4.19 -5.93 -11.88
N ALA A 299 3.67 -5.55 -13.04
CA ALA A 299 4.43 -5.52 -14.28
C ALA A 299 3.95 -4.41 -15.23
N SER A 300 4.73 -4.15 -16.28
CA SER A 300 4.28 -3.31 -17.39
C SER A 300 3.32 -4.12 -18.26
N ASN A 301 2.03 -3.82 -18.15
CA ASN A 301 0.97 -4.52 -18.89
C ASN A 301 0.37 -3.66 -20.02
N GLY A 302 1.17 -2.74 -20.58
CA GLY A 302 0.82 -1.92 -21.75
C GLY A 302 0.51 -0.44 -21.49
N GLY A 303 0.49 0.01 -20.23
CA GLY A 303 0.18 1.39 -19.85
C GLY A 303 1.37 2.23 -19.33
N PRO A 304 1.12 3.50 -18.95
CA PRO A 304 2.16 4.42 -18.45
C PRO A 304 2.68 4.06 -17.06
N THR A 305 1.92 3.26 -16.30
CA THR A 305 2.28 2.80 -14.95
C THR A 305 2.12 1.27 -14.84
N MET A 306 2.82 0.65 -13.89
CA MET A 306 2.73 -0.80 -13.69
C MET A 306 1.41 -1.19 -13.04
N THR A 307 0.83 -2.32 -13.46
CA THR A 307 -0.44 -2.83 -12.95
C THR A 307 -0.33 -4.32 -12.60
N HIS A 308 -1.36 -4.88 -11.98
CA HIS A 308 -1.52 -6.33 -11.87
C HIS A 308 -2.55 -6.80 -12.90
N ALA A 309 -2.10 -7.56 -13.91
CA ALA A 309 -3.01 -8.17 -14.88
C ALA A 309 -3.84 -9.27 -14.21
N LEU A 310 -5.10 -9.45 -14.64
CA LEU A 310 -5.90 -10.59 -14.15
C LEU A 310 -5.37 -11.89 -14.75
N LEU A 311 -5.23 -12.92 -13.91
CA LEU A 311 -4.91 -14.27 -14.34
C LEU A 311 -6.19 -15.01 -14.79
N PRO A 312 -6.06 -16.06 -15.64
CA PRO A 312 -7.17 -16.92 -15.99
C PRO A 312 -7.87 -17.47 -14.74
N GLY A 313 -9.19 -17.29 -14.66
CA GLY A 313 -10.00 -17.71 -13.52
C GLY A 313 -10.04 -16.71 -12.36
N SER A 314 -9.48 -15.51 -12.52
CA SER A 314 -9.63 -14.43 -11.53
C SER A 314 -11.11 -14.17 -11.21
N PRO A 315 -11.50 -14.07 -9.93
CA PRO A 315 -12.86 -13.69 -9.54
C PRO A 315 -13.21 -12.25 -9.94
N ALA A 316 -12.22 -11.41 -10.25
CA ALA A 316 -12.43 -10.03 -10.69
C ALA A 316 -12.83 -9.91 -12.17
N PHE A 317 -12.64 -10.98 -12.95
CA PHE A 317 -12.91 -10.99 -14.39
C PHE A 317 -14.42 -10.92 -14.68
N ASN A 318 -14.83 -9.91 -15.47
CA ASN A 318 -16.16 -9.66 -15.98
C ASN A 318 -17.25 -9.66 -14.89
N THR A 319 -16.89 -9.16 -13.70
CA THR A 319 -17.73 -9.16 -12.49
C THR A 319 -18.01 -7.78 -11.92
N GLY A 320 -17.52 -6.70 -12.54
CA GLY A 320 -17.76 -5.34 -12.08
C GLY A 320 -19.15 -4.80 -12.41
N ASP A 321 -19.38 -3.50 -12.24
CA ASP A 321 -20.73 -2.92 -12.40
C ASP A 321 -21.25 -3.02 -13.84
N PRO A 322 -22.35 -3.77 -14.12
CA PRO A 322 -22.91 -3.91 -15.46
C PRO A 322 -23.61 -2.63 -15.95
N SER A 323 -23.83 -1.64 -15.08
CA SER A 323 -24.41 -0.34 -15.46
C SER A 323 -23.38 0.61 -16.08
N ILE A 324 -22.09 0.34 -15.91
CA ILE A 324 -21.02 1.07 -16.59
C ILE A 324 -21.03 0.66 -18.06
N ALA A 325 -21.55 1.55 -18.89
CA ALA A 325 -21.64 1.35 -20.33
C ALA A 325 -20.27 1.49 -20.98
N ALA A 326 -19.99 0.64 -21.97
CA ALA A 326 -18.81 0.78 -22.81
C ALA A 326 -18.89 2.07 -23.62
N THR A 327 -18.09 3.06 -23.25
CA THR A 327 -17.95 4.30 -24.01
C THR A 327 -16.51 4.44 -24.50
N ALA A 328 -16.33 5.04 -25.68
CA ALA A 328 -15.03 5.17 -26.34
C ALA A 328 -14.01 6.06 -25.59
N ASP A 329 -14.42 6.66 -24.47
CA ASP A 329 -13.62 7.53 -23.62
C ASP A 329 -13.37 6.95 -22.22
N GLN A 330 -13.83 5.72 -21.95
CA GLN A 330 -13.58 5.02 -20.71
C GLN A 330 -12.43 4.02 -20.87
N PHE A 331 -11.36 4.28 -20.15
CA PHE A 331 -10.14 3.48 -20.18
C PHE A 331 -9.76 3.00 -18.79
N ASP A 332 -9.07 1.86 -18.71
CA ASP A 332 -8.49 1.39 -17.45
C ASP A 332 -7.20 2.19 -17.08
N GLN A 333 -6.46 1.72 -16.08
CA GLN A 333 -5.21 2.36 -15.65
C GLN A 333 -4.19 2.57 -16.80
N ARG A 334 -4.26 1.77 -17.86
CA ARG A 334 -3.30 1.77 -18.96
C ARG A 334 -3.58 2.79 -20.05
N ASP A 335 -4.61 3.61 -19.90
CA ASP A 335 -5.01 4.70 -20.80
C ASP A 335 -5.64 4.28 -22.14
N ALA A 336 -5.61 5.17 -23.14
CA ALA A 336 -6.38 5.16 -24.39
C ALA A 336 -6.29 3.87 -25.21
N SER A 337 -5.31 3.01 -24.92
CA SER A 337 -5.13 1.70 -25.57
C SER A 337 -5.87 0.55 -24.87
N SER A 338 -6.65 0.82 -23.82
CA SER A 338 -7.27 -0.22 -22.99
C SER A 338 -8.66 0.23 -22.51
N TYR A 339 -9.67 -0.10 -23.31
CA TYR A 339 -11.06 0.20 -22.97
C TYR A 339 -11.45 -0.45 -21.66
N ARG A 340 -12.24 0.28 -20.89
CA ARG A 340 -12.66 -0.12 -19.55
C ARG A 340 -13.71 -1.22 -19.56
N VAL A 341 -14.43 -1.38 -20.67
CA VAL A 341 -15.39 -2.47 -20.87
C VAL A 341 -14.89 -3.30 -22.05
N ALA A 342 -14.20 -4.41 -21.77
CA ALA A 342 -13.84 -5.40 -22.78
C ALA A 342 -14.71 -6.66 -22.58
N GLY A 343 -15.11 -7.33 -23.66
CA GLY A 343 -15.89 -8.58 -23.54
C GLY A 343 -17.30 -8.42 -22.93
N GLY A 344 -17.83 -7.20 -22.86
CA GLY A 344 -19.24 -6.90 -22.57
C GLY A 344 -19.56 -6.41 -21.16
N ARG A 345 -18.66 -6.53 -20.19
CA ARG A 345 -18.81 -5.95 -18.85
C ARG A 345 -17.45 -5.82 -18.18
N ILE A 346 -17.29 -4.74 -17.41
CA ILE A 346 -16.02 -4.39 -16.77
C ILE A 346 -15.55 -5.44 -15.77
N ASP A 347 -14.24 -5.46 -15.56
CA ASP A 347 -13.58 -6.11 -14.46
C ASP A 347 -13.60 -5.24 -13.19
N ILE A 348 -13.44 -5.91 -12.06
CA ILE A 348 -13.17 -5.28 -10.76
C ILE A 348 -11.67 -4.96 -10.67
N GLY A 349 -11.30 -3.77 -10.18
CA GLY A 349 -9.91 -3.37 -9.95
C GLY A 349 -9.35 -2.37 -10.98
N ALA A 350 -8.05 -2.11 -10.99
CA ALA A 350 -7.44 -1.10 -11.85
C ALA A 350 -7.22 -1.54 -13.31
N TYR A 351 -7.25 -2.85 -13.56
CA TYR A 351 -6.94 -3.46 -14.84
C TYR A 351 -8.18 -4.13 -15.44
N GLU A 352 -8.36 -3.96 -16.75
CA GLU A 352 -9.34 -4.66 -17.57
C GLU A 352 -8.64 -5.72 -18.43
N ALA A 353 -8.99 -6.99 -18.25
CA ALA A 353 -8.56 -8.07 -19.10
C ALA A 353 -9.11 -7.87 -20.51
N GLN A 354 -8.23 -7.40 -21.39
CA GLN A 354 -8.52 -7.31 -22.81
C GLN A 354 -8.70 -8.74 -23.33
N VAL A 355 -9.86 -8.99 -23.94
CA VAL A 355 -10.06 -10.24 -24.67
C VAL A 355 -9.06 -10.21 -25.84
N PRO A 356 -8.22 -11.24 -26.02
CA PRO A 356 -7.28 -11.27 -27.14
C PRO A 356 -8.02 -10.96 -28.43
N PRO A 357 -7.46 -10.11 -29.32
CA PRO A 357 -8.06 -9.85 -30.59
C PRO A 357 -8.32 -11.18 -31.29
N SER A 358 -9.59 -11.49 -31.54
CA SER A 358 -9.97 -12.74 -32.22
C SER A 358 -10.79 -12.38 -33.42
N ALA A 359 -10.23 -12.69 -34.58
CA ALA A 359 -10.89 -12.54 -35.86
C ALA A 359 -11.77 -13.76 -36.21
N ASP A 360 -12.10 -14.62 -35.23
CA ASP A 360 -13.19 -15.58 -35.32
C ASP A 360 -14.49 -14.86 -34.91
N PHE A 361 -15.10 -14.18 -35.88
CA PHE A 361 -16.24 -13.29 -35.64
C PHE A 361 -17.57 -14.05 -35.60
N ASN A 362 -17.63 -15.24 -36.20
CA ASN A 362 -18.79 -16.12 -36.16
C ASN A 362 -18.75 -17.13 -34.99
N LEU A 363 -17.63 -17.18 -34.24
CA LEU A 363 -17.38 -18.07 -33.11
C LEU A 363 -17.46 -19.56 -33.48
N ASP A 364 -17.03 -19.91 -34.69
CA ASP A 364 -17.01 -21.30 -35.17
C ASP A 364 -15.73 -22.07 -34.77
N GLY A 365 -14.79 -21.39 -34.11
CA GLY A 365 -13.52 -21.94 -33.65
C GLY A 365 -12.40 -21.84 -34.69
N SER A 366 -12.62 -21.15 -35.82
CA SER A 366 -11.64 -20.98 -36.88
C SER A 366 -11.64 -19.56 -37.44
N VAL A 367 -10.46 -19.04 -37.80
CA VAL A 367 -10.35 -17.76 -38.51
C VAL A 367 -10.29 -18.05 -40.01
N SER A 368 -11.39 -17.78 -40.71
CA SER A 368 -11.65 -18.23 -42.06
C SER A 368 -12.02 -17.07 -43.01
N GLY A 369 -12.34 -17.41 -44.26
CA GLY A 369 -12.87 -16.43 -45.21
C GLY A 369 -14.27 -15.92 -44.85
N GLU A 370 -15.04 -16.68 -44.05
CA GLU A 370 -16.35 -16.24 -43.57
C GLU A 370 -16.22 -15.08 -42.58
N ASP A 371 -15.18 -15.11 -41.76
CA ASP A 371 -14.83 -14.03 -40.83
C ASP A 371 -14.40 -12.76 -41.57
N PHE A 372 -13.57 -12.91 -42.61
CA PHE A 372 -13.22 -11.77 -43.46
C PHE A 372 -14.45 -11.07 -44.02
N LEU A 373 -15.49 -11.83 -44.40
CA LEU A 373 -16.76 -11.26 -44.88
C LEU A 373 -17.58 -10.60 -43.77
N ILE A 374 -17.40 -10.98 -42.50
CA ILE A 374 -17.99 -10.29 -41.36
C ILE A 374 -17.30 -8.94 -41.16
N TRP A 375 -15.96 -8.92 -41.10
CA TRP A 375 -15.19 -7.68 -41.06
C TRP A 375 -15.51 -6.74 -42.23
N GLN A 376 -15.50 -7.27 -43.46
CA GLN A 376 -15.75 -6.46 -44.65
C GLN A 376 -17.14 -5.81 -44.64
N ARG A 377 -18.15 -6.49 -44.07
CA ARG A 377 -19.51 -5.93 -43.91
C ARG A 377 -19.60 -4.92 -42.77
N GLY A 378 -18.75 -5.06 -41.77
CA GLY A 378 -18.65 -4.16 -40.64
C GLY A 378 -17.81 -2.92 -40.87
N TYR A 379 -16.87 -2.95 -41.82
CA TYR A 379 -15.87 -1.90 -41.99
C TYR A 379 -16.44 -0.47 -41.94
N GLY A 380 -15.91 0.34 -41.03
CA GLY A 380 -16.35 1.71 -40.73
C GLY A 380 -17.56 1.81 -39.80
N LYS A 381 -18.01 0.71 -39.19
CA LYS A 381 -19.10 0.70 -38.22
C LYS A 381 -18.59 1.14 -36.85
N LEU A 382 -19.29 2.09 -36.24
CA LEU A 382 -19.14 2.46 -34.84
C LEU A 382 -20.15 1.68 -33.97
N ASP A 383 -19.86 1.57 -32.68
CA ASP A 383 -20.61 0.72 -31.74
C ASP A 383 -20.67 -0.74 -32.20
N ALA A 384 -19.57 -1.20 -32.80
CA ALA A 384 -19.44 -2.55 -33.29
C ALA A 384 -19.37 -3.56 -32.13
N THR A 385 -19.80 -4.78 -32.44
CA THR A 385 -19.60 -5.95 -31.60
C THR A 385 -18.70 -6.92 -32.34
N ARG A 386 -18.17 -7.95 -31.68
CA ARG A 386 -17.36 -8.98 -32.34
C ARG A 386 -18.01 -9.58 -33.58
N SER A 387 -19.31 -9.86 -33.53
CA SER A 387 -20.09 -10.35 -34.68
C SER A 387 -20.27 -9.32 -35.82
N ASN A 388 -19.80 -8.09 -35.64
CA ASN A 388 -19.73 -7.06 -36.65
C ASN A 388 -18.32 -6.90 -37.23
N GLY A 389 -17.32 -7.64 -36.76
CA GLY A 389 -15.95 -7.56 -37.29
C GLY A 389 -14.97 -6.83 -36.38
N ASP A 390 -15.39 -6.48 -35.16
CA ASP A 390 -14.58 -5.85 -34.12
C ASP A 390 -13.80 -6.95 -33.37
N SER A 391 -12.52 -7.08 -33.72
CA SER A 391 -11.66 -8.16 -33.25
C SER A 391 -11.09 -7.87 -31.88
N ASP A 392 -10.71 -6.62 -31.60
CA ASP A 392 -10.03 -6.16 -30.38
C ASP A 392 -10.96 -5.49 -29.37
N ALA A 393 -12.26 -5.47 -29.67
CA ALA A 393 -13.34 -4.94 -28.85
C ALA A 393 -13.26 -3.42 -28.61
N ASP A 394 -12.69 -2.67 -29.56
CA ASP A 394 -12.59 -1.21 -29.50
C ASP A 394 -13.88 -0.46 -29.92
N ARG A 395 -14.91 -1.22 -30.30
CA ARG A 395 -16.23 -0.75 -30.76
C ARG A 395 -16.22 -0.07 -32.10
N ASP A 396 -15.15 -0.16 -32.87
CA ASP A 396 -15.20 0.13 -34.28
C ASP A 396 -14.80 -1.08 -35.13
N VAL A 397 -14.80 -0.89 -36.44
CA VAL A 397 -14.37 -1.94 -37.37
C VAL A 397 -13.43 -1.28 -38.37
N ASP A 398 -12.13 -1.45 -38.17
CA ASP A 398 -11.13 -0.69 -38.90
C ASP A 398 -9.98 -1.56 -39.43
N ALA A 399 -8.82 -0.95 -39.68
CA ALA A 399 -7.65 -1.64 -40.20
C ALA A 399 -6.96 -2.53 -39.14
N SER A 400 -7.13 -2.22 -37.86
CA SER A 400 -6.62 -2.98 -36.71
C SER A 400 -7.29 -4.36 -36.68
N ASP A 401 -8.59 -4.43 -36.95
CA ASP A 401 -9.32 -5.69 -37.02
C ASP A 401 -8.94 -6.57 -38.19
N LEU A 402 -8.70 -5.92 -39.33
CA LEU A 402 -8.19 -6.62 -40.50
C LEU A 402 -6.81 -7.20 -40.21
N ALA A 403 -5.95 -6.47 -39.49
CA ALA A 403 -4.62 -6.95 -39.12
C ALA A 403 -4.71 -8.17 -38.19
N ALA A 404 -5.67 -8.20 -37.26
CA ALA A 404 -5.95 -9.39 -36.43
C ALA A 404 -6.36 -10.60 -37.31
N TRP A 405 -7.24 -10.40 -38.29
CA TRP A 405 -7.61 -11.46 -39.23
C TRP A 405 -6.41 -11.95 -40.07
N GLN A 406 -5.63 -11.03 -40.64
CA GLN A 406 -4.49 -11.37 -41.49
C GLN A 406 -3.42 -12.18 -40.74
N THR A 407 -3.23 -11.91 -39.46
CA THR A 407 -2.23 -12.58 -38.63
C THR A 407 -2.68 -13.94 -38.11
N THR A 408 -3.99 -14.18 -38.04
CA THR A 408 -4.58 -15.40 -37.46
C THR A 408 -5.27 -16.31 -38.49
N PHE A 409 -5.47 -15.83 -39.73
CA PHE A 409 -6.10 -16.60 -40.80
C PHE A 409 -5.49 -18.00 -40.99
N GLY A 410 -6.36 -19.01 -40.99
CA GLY A 410 -5.97 -20.41 -41.14
C GLY A 410 -5.45 -21.07 -39.85
N ARG A 411 -5.46 -20.37 -38.71
CA ARG A 411 -5.27 -20.99 -37.38
C ARG A 411 -6.61 -21.48 -36.84
N ALA A 412 -6.61 -22.69 -36.27
CA ALA A 412 -7.68 -23.11 -35.38
C ALA A 412 -7.48 -22.41 -34.04
N SER A 413 -8.50 -21.71 -33.54
CA SER A 413 -8.47 -21.11 -32.20
C SER A 413 -8.39 -22.25 -31.20
N SER A 414 -7.21 -22.50 -30.62
CA SER A 414 -7.15 -23.45 -29.52
C SER A 414 -7.80 -22.82 -28.30
N VAL A 415 -8.50 -23.60 -27.49
CA VAL A 415 -9.08 -23.12 -26.22
C VAL A 415 -7.99 -22.50 -25.33
N ALA A 416 -6.72 -22.87 -25.53
CA ALA A 416 -5.58 -22.26 -24.85
C ALA A 416 -5.27 -20.83 -25.33
N ASP A 417 -5.47 -20.49 -26.60
CA ASP A 417 -5.20 -19.15 -27.15
C ASP A 417 -6.18 -18.09 -26.63
N LEU A 418 -7.41 -18.50 -26.26
CA LEU A 418 -8.39 -17.64 -25.58
C LEU A 418 -7.98 -17.23 -24.16
N PHE A 419 -7.00 -17.92 -23.55
CA PHE A 419 -6.57 -17.69 -22.16
C PHE A 419 -5.05 -17.46 -21.99
N ALA A 420 -4.25 -17.47 -23.07
CA ALA A 420 -2.79 -17.52 -22.98
C ALA A 420 -2.07 -16.16 -22.88
N ALA A 421 -2.76 -15.02 -22.98
CA ALA A 421 -2.10 -13.71 -23.00
C ALA A 421 -1.82 -13.10 -21.61
N SER A 422 -1.39 -13.90 -20.63
CA SER A 422 -0.95 -13.40 -19.31
C SER A 422 0.39 -13.99 -18.84
N ALA A 423 1.10 -14.73 -19.69
CA ALA A 423 2.45 -15.17 -19.37
C ALA A 423 3.43 -13.99 -19.43
N PRO A 424 4.17 -13.66 -18.35
CA PRO A 424 5.23 -12.68 -18.44
C PRO A 424 6.30 -13.20 -19.41
N LEU A 425 6.81 -12.31 -20.27
CA LEU A 425 8.06 -12.53 -20.99
C LEU A 425 9.15 -12.90 -19.97
N GLN A 426 9.45 -14.19 -19.84
CA GLN A 426 10.58 -14.63 -19.04
C GLN A 426 11.86 -14.15 -19.72
N SER A 427 12.52 -13.15 -19.14
CA SER A 427 13.91 -12.89 -19.48
C SER A 427 14.73 -14.06 -18.94
N GLU A 428 15.19 -14.94 -19.83
CA GLU A 428 16.28 -15.86 -19.51
C GLU A 428 17.53 -15.04 -19.16
N THR A 429 17.84 -14.92 -17.88
CA THR A 429 19.19 -14.62 -17.43
C THR A 429 19.75 -15.81 -16.69
N ALA A 430 20.82 -16.35 -17.26
CA ALA A 430 21.52 -17.56 -16.89
C ALA A 430 21.90 -17.62 -15.40
N ALA A 431 21.73 -18.82 -14.84
CA ALA A 431 22.20 -19.20 -13.52
C ALA A 431 23.73 -19.24 -13.44
N SER A 432 24.28 -18.84 -12.29
CA SER A 432 25.57 -19.33 -11.79
C SER A 432 25.45 -19.60 -10.28
N PRO A 433 25.91 -20.75 -9.75
CA PRO A 433 25.72 -21.14 -8.35
C PRO A 433 26.97 -20.87 -7.50
N ASP A 434 26.77 -20.31 -6.30
CA ASP A 434 27.49 -20.54 -5.02
C ASP A 434 27.19 -19.32 -4.13
N SER A 435 26.78 -19.38 -2.87
CA SER A 435 27.22 -20.32 -1.84
C SER A 435 26.31 -20.17 -0.61
N ALA A 436 25.65 -21.26 -0.21
CA ALA A 436 25.00 -21.37 1.09
C ALA A 436 26.04 -21.84 2.12
N LYS A 437 26.33 -21.01 3.12
CA LYS A 437 27.01 -21.46 4.34
C LYS A 437 26.06 -21.40 5.53
N ARG A 438 25.67 -22.61 5.95
CA ARG A 438 25.20 -22.99 7.28
C ARG A 438 25.98 -22.26 8.38
N ILE A 439 25.27 -21.76 9.39
CA ILE A 439 25.69 -21.95 10.78
C ILE A 439 24.48 -22.44 11.57
N ALA A 440 24.70 -23.56 12.24
CA ALA A 440 23.73 -24.33 12.98
C ALA A 440 23.42 -23.71 14.35
N THR A 441 22.23 -24.06 14.82
CA THR A 441 21.77 -24.10 16.20
C THR A 441 22.85 -24.51 17.21
N GLN A 442 22.96 -23.76 18.30
CA GLN A 442 23.39 -24.30 19.58
C GLN A 442 22.50 -23.77 20.71
N ASP A 443 21.79 -24.72 21.28
CA ASP A 443 21.04 -24.69 22.53
C ASP A 443 22.04 -24.63 23.70
N SER A 444 21.79 -23.77 24.68
CA SER A 444 22.38 -23.86 26.03
C SER A 444 21.51 -23.08 26.99
N ALA A 445 20.73 -23.85 27.75
CA ALA A 445 19.87 -23.42 28.82
C ALA A 445 20.61 -22.59 29.89
N HIS A 446 20.00 -21.46 30.28
CA HIS A 446 20.06 -21.02 31.67
C HIS A 446 18.64 -20.64 32.11
N ARG A 447 18.10 -21.46 33.02
CA ARG A 447 16.86 -21.15 33.74
C ARG A 447 17.15 -20.03 34.74
N SER A 448 16.34 -18.98 34.72
CA SER A 448 15.98 -18.20 35.91
C SER A 448 14.52 -17.81 35.81
N ALA A 449 13.76 -18.14 36.86
CA ALA A 449 12.32 -17.98 36.95
C ALA A 449 11.91 -16.49 36.92
N SER A 450 10.91 -16.16 36.08
CA SER A 450 10.24 -14.86 36.10
C SER A 450 8.77 -15.05 36.51
N THR A 451 8.43 -14.44 37.65
CA THR A 451 7.11 -14.15 38.22
C THR A 451 6.20 -13.44 37.20
N PRO A 452 4.87 -13.63 37.19
CA PRO A 452 4.02 -13.21 36.08
C PRO A 452 3.89 -11.69 35.98
N ALA A 453 4.20 -11.16 34.79
CA ALA A 453 3.96 -9.78 34.42
C ALA A 453 2.46 -9.45 34.52
N ARG A 454 2.14 -8.40 35.27
CA ARG A 454 0.84 -7.73 35.19
C ARG A 454 0.66 -7.24 33.76
N ARG A 455 -0.45 -7.64 33.12
CA ARG A 455 -0.96 -7.01 31.90
C ARG A 455 -1.22 -5.53 32.22
N SER A 456 -0.30 -4.64 31.86
CA SER A 456 -0.56 -3.20 31.80
C SER A 456 -1.09 -2.87 30.41
N ASN A 457 -2.30 -2.32 30.37
CA ASN A 457 -3.04 -1.97 29.17
C ASN A 457 -2.22 -1.06 28.25
N LEU A 458 -1.84 -1.58 27.08
CA LEU A 458 -1.23 -0.84 25.98
C LEU A 458 -2.17 0.26 25.43
N ILE A 459 -3.47 0.17 25.73
CA ILE A 459 -4.54 1.05 25.27
C ILE A 459 -4.43 2.46 25.88
N ASP A 460 -3.98 2.60 27.13
CA ASP A 460 -4.01 3.89 27.83
C ASP A 460 -2.86 4.83 27.42
N SER A 461 -1.75 4.29 26.88
CA SER A 461 -0.62 5.12 26.44
C SER A 461 -0.85 5.82 25.09
N VAL A 462 -1.79 5.32 24.29
CA VAL A 462 -2.10 5.84 22.95
C VAL A 462 -2.99 7.08 23.02
N PHE A 463 -3.87 7.19 24.02
CA PHE A 463 -4.77 8.35 24.17
C PHE A 463 -4.13 9.56 24.87
N ALA A 464 -3.21 9.34 25.81
CA ALA A 464 -2.67 10.42 26.65
C ALA A 464 -1.69 11.37 25.93
N LYS A 465 -1.23 11.04 24.71
CA LYS A 465 -0.21 11.82 23.98
C LYS A 465 -0.78 12.80 22.92
N PHE A 466 -2.11 12.88 22.75
CA PHE A 466 -2.76 13.67 21.68
C PHE A 466 -3.53 14.93 22.09
N GLY A 467 -3.55 15.32 23.38
CA GLY A 467 -4.11 16.63 23.77
C GLY A 467 -5.57 16.88 23.34
N MET A 468 -6.40 15.83 23.30
CA MET A 468 -7.84 15.95 23.08
C MET A 468 -8.56 15.70 24.42
N GLU A 469 -9.25 16.70 24.96
CA GLU A 469 -10.32 16.45 25.94
C GLU A 469 -11.52 15.86 25.19
N LEU A 470 -12.28 15.01 25.90
CA LEU A 470 -13.48 14.30 25.44
C LEU A 470 -14.49 15.17 24.68
#